data_AF-A0A166GKF1-F1
#
_entry.id   AF-A0A166GKF1-F1
#
_cell.length_a   1.000
_cell.length_b   1.000
_cell.length_c   1.000
_cell.angle_alpha   90.00
_cell.angle_beta   90.00
_cell.angle_gamma   90.00
#
_symmetry.space_group_name_H-M   'P 1'
#
loop_
_entity.id
_entity.type
_entity.pdbx_description
1 polymer ?
#
loop_
_entity_poly.entity_id
_entity_poly.type
_entity_poly.pdbx_seq_one_letter_code
_entity_poly.pdbx_strand_id
1 'polypeptide(L)'
;MGSPPKPWEVAGAGYGGYGGSMYGGLGGMGGMGYGGMGYGGAYGGMGMSPYGMNPMMDPNNPSLTQSLEASTQQTFALLQSIVQTFGGFAQMLESTYMATHSSFFAMVGVAEQLGNLRNALGTVLGLFGLLRWAKDVLTGKRPSANGGLNGEFGEFISRPPGAPPPNPNAPRPSRKPFLIFLAAIVGIPYLMHRLIRSLQARLPPPNRLDPNKLPFARAIYPFHTQDPVELNLEKGDVLAVLQTADPMTGVEGDWWRGRLRSGREGWFPKTYVELVKRPEETKVKTVD
;
A
#
# COMPACT_ATOMS: atom_id res chain seq x y z
N MET A 1 -12.21 38.73 50.32
CA MET A 1 -12.50 38.94 48.89
C MET A 1 -11.53 38.08 48.08
N GLY A 2 -11.95 36.87 47.70
CA GLY A 2 -11.15 35.95 46.88
C GLY A 2 -11.66 36.00 45.44
N SER A 3 -10.75 36.10 44.48
CA SER A 3 -11.06 36.10 43.04
C SER A 3 -11.58 34.72 42.58
N PRO A 4 -12.47 34.65 41.56
CA PRO A 4 -12.98 33.39 41.06
C PRO A 4 -11.95 32.65 40.19
N PRO A 5 -12.01 31.31 40.11
CA PRO A 5 -11.10 30.51 39.28
C PRO A 5 -11.45 30.57 37.78
N LYS A 6 -10.45 30.27 36.95
CA LYS A 6 -10.47 30.39 35.47
C LYS A 6 -10.98 29.10 34.81
N PRO A 7 -11.58 29.14 33.61
CA PRO A 7 -12.47 28.07 33.13
C PRO A 7 -11.81 26.82 32.53
N TRP A 8 -10.48 26.66 32.57
CA TRP A 8 -9.79 25.57 31.86
C TRP A 8 -9.13 24.52 32.76
N GLU A 9 -9.30 24.58 34.08
CA GLU A 9 -8.63 23.66 35.02
C GLU A 9 -9.51 22.51 35.56
N VAL A 10 -10.55 22.07 34.84
CA VAL A 10 -11.29 20.87 35.24
C VAL A 10 -11.55 19.97 34.05
N ALA A 11 -10.74 18.92 33.92
CA ALA A 11 -11.15 17.53 33.66
C ALA A 11 -10.00 16.74 33.00
N GLY A 12 -9.17 16.12 33.83
CA GLY A 12 -8.63 14.81 33.50
C GLY A 12 -9.59 13.76 34.03
N ALA A 13 -10.12 12.91 33.16
CA ALA A 13 -10.49 11.52 33.47
C ALA A 13 -11.03 10.83 32.21
N GLY A 14 -10.23 9.86 31.73
CA GLY A 14 -10.66 8.51 31.36
C GLY A 14 -11.84 8.30 30.42
N TYR A 15 -11.56 7.52 29.37
CA TYR A 15 -12.30 6.35 28.87
C TYR A 15 -12.42 6.34 27.34
N GLY A 16 -12.10 5.19 26.73
CA GLY A 16 -12.60 4.81 25.42
C GLY A 16 -11.53 4.63 24.34
N GLY A 17 -10.80 3.52 24.40
CA GLY A 17 -10.07 3.01 23.25
C GLY A 17 -11.05 2.58 22.14
N TYR A 18 -10.78 3.02 20.92
CA TYR A 18 -11.42 2.48 19.71
C TYR A 18 -10.36 1.73 18.90
N GLY A 19 -10.19 0.46 19.28
CA GLY A 19 -9.76 -0.59 18.37
C GLY A 19 -10.99 -1.44 18.05
N GLY A 20 -11.30 -1.59 16.77
CA GLY A 20 -12.48 -2.33 16.32
C GLY A 20 -12.49 -2.46 14.81
N SER A 21 -11.79 -3.49 14.33
CA SER A 21 -11.77 -3.96 12.95
C SER A 21 -13.18 -4.14 12.38
N MET A 22 -13.40 -3.61 11.17
CA MET A 22 -14.50 -4.02 10.30
C MET A 22 -13.91 -4.40 8.93
N TYR A 23 -13.05 -5.42 8.93
CA TYR A 23 -12.69 -6.17 7.73
C TYR A 23 -13.34 -7.54 7.83
N GLY A 24 -14.37 -7.73 7.01
CA GLY A 24 -15.11 -8.98 6.81
C GLY A 24 -16.07 -8.71 5.66
N GLY A 25 -15.63 -8.93 4.41
CA GLY A 25 -15.79 -10.22 3.76
C GLY A 25 -16.67 -10.03 2.52
N LEU A 26 -16.06 -9.70 1.38
CA LEU A 26 -16.71 -9.78 0.08
C LEU A 26 -15.82 -10.60 -0.85
N GLY A 27 -16.18 -11.87 -1.02
CA GLY A 27 -15.56 -12.77 -1.98
C GLY A 27 -16.62 -13.72 -2.50
N GLY A 28 -16.91 -13.66 -3.81
CA GLY A 28 -17.78 -14.61 -4.48
C GLY A 28 -18.53 -14.05 -5.67
N MET A 29 -17.84 -13.54 -6.70
CA MET A 29 -18.43 -13.41 -8.03
C MET A 29 -17.65 -14.31 -8.98
N GLY A 30 -18.30 -15.41 -9.34
CA GLY A 30 -17.82 -16.40 -10.29
C GLY A 30 -17.66 -15.80 -11.68
N GLY A 31 -16.49 -16.06 -12.26
CA GLY A 31 -16.26 -15.97 -13.69
C GLY A 31 -16.42 -17.34 -14.34
N MET A 32 -17.03 -17.35 -15.53
CA MET A 32 -16.91 -18.29 -16.65
C MET A 32 -18.25 -18.23 -17.41
N GLY A 33 -18.32 -18.00 -18.72
CA GLY A 33 -17.29 -17.86 -19.74
C GLY A 33 -17.99 -17.84 -21.11
N TYR A 34 -17.35 -17.14 -22.06
CA TYR A 34 -17.23 -17.46 -23.49
C TYR A 34 -18.19 -18.52 -24.05
N GLY A 35 -19.01 -18.25 -25.07
CA GLY A 35 -18.59 -17.63 -26.34
C GLY A 35 -18.04 -18.70 -27.29
N GLY A 36 -18.85 -19.10 -28.27
CA GLY A 36 -18.49 -20.02 -29.36
C GLY A 36 -19.75 -20.57 -30.05
N MET A 37 -20.24 -19.96 -31.13
CA MET A 37 -19.80 -20.13 -32.53
C MET A 37 -20.20 -21.50 -33.10
N GLY A 38 -21.01 -21.51 -34.16
CA GLY A 38 -21.24 -22.73 -34.93
C GLY A 38 -22.47 -22.72 -35.83
N TYR A 39 -22.33 -22.14 -37.02
CA TYR A 39 -23.14 -22.47 -38.19
C TYR A 39 -23.05 -23.97 -38.50
N GLY A 40 -24.16 -24.60 -38.90
CA GLY A 40 -24.15 -25.94 -39.46
C GLY A 40 -25.54 -26.57 -39.54
N GLY A 41 -26.23 -26.37 -40.66
CA GLY A 41 -27.44 -27.10 -40.98
C GLY A 41 -27.15 -28.54 -41.40
N ALA A 42 -28.10 -29.44 -41.18
CA ALA A 42 -28.29 -30.66 -41.99
C ALA A 42 -29.60 -31.35 -41.59
N TYR A 43 -30.52 -31.43 -42.55
CA TYR A 43 -31.28 -32.61 -42.93
C TYR A 43 -31.75 -33.63 -41.88
N GLY A 44 -33.07 -33.84 -41.86
CA GLY A 44 -33.64 -35.18 -41.90
C GLY A 44 -34.17 -35.71 -40.57
N GLY A 45 -35.50 -35.81 -40.46
CA GLY A 45 -36.14 -36.41 -39.29
C GLY A 45 -37.65 -36.49 -39.42
N MET A 46 -38.09 -37.26 -40.41
CA MET A 46 -39.47 -37.67 -40.66
C MET A 46 -40.08 -38.33 -39.41
N GLY A 47 -41.22 -37.84 -38.94
CA GLY A 47 -41.96 -38.44 -37.81
C GLY A 47 -43.38 -37.87 -37.70
N MET A 48 -44.35 -38.69 -38.10
CA MET A 48 -45.79 -38.42 -38.15
C MET A 48 -46.44 -38.16 -36.77
N SER A 49 -47.28 -37.09 -36.72
CA SER A 49 -48.63 -36.89 -36.12
C SER A 49 -49.17 -37.83 -35.02
N PRO A 50 -50.08 -37.41 -34.09
CA PRO A 50 -51.28 -36.60 -34.42
C PRO A 50 -51.86 -35.68 -33.31
N TYR A 51 -52.85 -34.87 -33.69
CA TYR A 51 -53.73 -34.02 -32.86
C TYR A 51 -53.20 -32.66 -32.36
N GLY A 52 -53.80 -31.60 -32.89
CA GLY A 52 -53.73 -30.26 -32.32
C GLY A 52 -54.23 -29.22 -33.30
N MET A 53 -55.50 -28.82 -33.14
CA MET A 53 -56.14 -27.65 -33.77
C MET A 53 -55.14 -26.53 -34.09
N ASN A 54 -55.04 -26.18 -35.36
CA ASN A 54 -54.41 -24.92 -35.78
C ASN A 54 -55.56 -23.96 -36.15
N PRO A 55 -55.96 -22.99 -35.30
CA PRO A 55 -56.79 -21.91 -35.78
C PRO A 55 -55.92 -21.03 -36.68
N MET A 56 -56.37 -20.82 -37.93
CA MET A 56 -55.77 -19.85 -38.84
C MET A 56 -55.51 -18.54 -38.09
N MET A 57 -54.23 -18.18 -37.92
CA MET A 57 -53.87 -16.84 -37.48
C MET A 57 -54.23 -15.87 -38.60
N ASP A 58 -55.20 -15.01 -38.33
CA ASP A 58 -55.45 -13.81 -39.11
C ASP A 58 -54.42 -12.75 -38.70
N PRO A 59 -53.48 -12.35 -39.58
CA PRO A 59 -52.45 -11.36 -39.27
C PRO A 59 -52.99 -9.97 -38.92
N ASN A 60 -54.27 -9.70 -39.22
CA ASN A 60 -54.89 -8.40 -38.99
C ASN A 60 -55.68 -8.29 -37.68
N ASN A 61 -55.75 -9.36 -36.87
CA ASN A 61 -56.49 -9.32 -35.61
C ASN A 61 -55.71 -10.00 -34.47
N PRO A 62 -54.75 -9.29 -33.84
CA PRO A 62 -53.95 -9.87 -32.77
C PRO A 62 -54.83 -10.27 -31.59
N SER A 63 -54.62 -11.50 -31.08
CA SER A 63 -55.36 -12.01 -29.91
C SER A 63 -55.20 -11.06 -28.70
N LEU A 64 -56.25 -10.93 -27.88
CA LEU A 64 -56.24 -10.08 -26.69
C LEU A 64 -55.05 -10.38 -25.77
N THR A 65 -54.65 -11.65 -25.70
CA THR A 65 -53.49 -12.09 -24.92
C THR A 65 -52.18 -11.51 -25.46
N GLN A 66 -52.02 -11.44 -26.78
CA GLN A 66 -50.80 -10.94 -27.41
C GLN A 66 -50.72 -9.40 -27.40
N SER A 67 -51.85 -8.71 -27.49
CA SER A 67 -51.89 -7.25 -27.30
C SER A 67 -51.67 -6.84 -25.85
N LEU A 68 -52.19 -7.61 -24.89
CA LEU A 68 -51.89 -7.43 -23.47
C LEU A 68 -50.42 -7.73 -23.17
N GLU A 69 -49.85 -8.77 -23.77
CA GLU A 69 -48.41 -9.08 -23.63
C GLU A 69 -47.53 -7.94 -24.18
N ALA A 70 -47.82 -7.43 -25.38
CA ALA A 70 -47.06 -6.33 -25.96
C ALA A 70 -47.19 -5.03 -25.14
N SER A 71 -48.40 -4.68 -24.68
CA SER A 71 -48.63 -3.47 -23.89
C SER A 71 -48.04 -3.54 -22.47
N THR A 72 -48.03 -4.73 -21.85
CA THR A 72 -47.40 -4.93 -20.55
C THR A 72 -45.88 -4.90 -20.66
N GLN A 73 -45.29 -5.48 -21.70
CA GLN A 73 -43.85 -5.38 -21.98
C GLN A 73 -43.39 -3.92 -22.14
N GLN A 74 -44.17 -3.09 -22.84
CA GLN A 74 -43.88 -1.65 -22.94
C GLN A 74 -43.93 -0.95 -21.57
N THR A 75 -44.91 -1.30 -20.73
CA THR A 75 -45.03 -0.74 -19.38
C THR A 75 -43.85 -1.16 -18.48
N PHE A 76 -43.41 -2.42 -18.56
CA PHE A 76 -42.23 -2.91 -17.85
C PHE A 76 -40.95 -2.24 -18.35
N ALA A 77 -40.82 -2.02 -19.65
CA ALA A 77 -39.68 -1.30 -20.22
C ALA A 77 -39.61 0.16 -19.69
N LEU A 78 -40.76 0.82 -19.54
CA LEU A 78 -40.81 2.16 -18.93
C LEU A 78 -40.36 2.14 -17.47
N LEU A 79 -40.84 1.19 -16.66
CA LEU A 79 -40.39 1.03 -15.27
C LEU A 79 -38.88 0.77 -15.20
N GLN A 80 -38.37 -0.10 -16.06
CA GLN A 80 -36.93 -0.39 -16.14
C GLN A 80 -36.12 0.85 -16.54
N SER A 81 -36.62 1.66 -17.49
CA SER A 81 -35.97 2.90 -17.90
C SER A 81 -35.91 3.93 -16.76
N ILE A 82 -36.94 3.98 -15.91
CA ILE A 82 -36.95 4.84 -14.73
C ILE A 82 -35.89 4.37 -13.73
N VAL A 83 -35.82 3.06 -13.44
CA VAL A 83 -34.80 2.52 -12.54
C VAL A 83 -33.39 2.76 -13.08
N GLN A 84 -33.17 2.57 -14.39
CA GLN A 84 -31.89 2.83 -15.03
C GLN A 84 -31.51 4.32 -15.02
N THR A 85 -32.47 5.22 -15.22
CA THR A 85 -32.22 6.67 -15.14
C THR A 85 -31.89 7.11 -13.72
N PHE A 86 -32.54 6.55 -12.69
CA PHE A 86 -32.12 6.76 -11.29
C PHE A 86 -30.73 6.17 -11.00
N GLY A 87 -30.38 5.03 -11.59
CA GLY A 87 -29.04 4.45 -11.51
C GLY A 87 -27.97 5.36 -12.15
N GLY A 88 -28.26 5.93 -13.32
CA GLY A 88 -27.39 6.92 -13.97
C GLY A 88 -27.25 8.20 -13.15
N PHE A 89 -28.32 8.67 -12.51
CA PHE A 89 -28.28 9.81 -11.60
C PHE A 89 -27.41 9.53 -10.35
N ALA A 90 -27.51 8.34 -9.77
CA ALA A 90 -26.64 7.92 -8.67
C ALA A 90 -25.15 7.90 -9.09
N GLN A 91 -24.84 7.39 -10.29
CA GLN A 91 -23.47 7.43 -10.84
C GLN A 91 -22.96 8.85 -11.09
N MET A 92 -23.83 9.77 -11.52
CA MET A 92 -23.46 11.19 -11.67
C MET A 92 -23.20 11.85 -10.30
N LEU A 93 -24.01 11.53 -9.28
CA LEU A 93 -23.76 12.01 -7.92
C LEU A 93 -22.44 11.47 -7.36
N GLU A 94 -22.16 10.19 -7.57
CA GLU A 94 -20.89 9.56 -7.19
C GLU A 94 -19.70 10.25 -7.89
N SER A 95 -19.85 10.53 -9.19
CA SER A 95 -18.83 11.26 -9.96
C SER A 95 -18.64 12.69 -9.45
N THR A 96 -19.71 13.36 -9.06
CA THR A 96 -19.65 14.72 -8.50
C THR A 96 -18.98 14.71 -7.13
N TYR A 97 -19.28 13.73 -6.30
CA TYR A 97 -18.62 13.52 -5.02
C TYR A 97 -17.12 13.27 -5.21
N MET A 98 -16.76 12.32 -6.07
CA MET A 98 -15.36 11.96 -6.34
C MET A 98 -14.58 13.10 -7.00
N ALA A 99 -15.20 13.84 -7.93
CA ALA A 99 -14.60 15.01 -8.55
C ALA A 99 -14.36 16.13 -7.52
N THR A 100 -15.30 16.35 -6.61
CA THR A 100 -15.16 17.37 -5.55
C THR A 100 -14.06 16.98 -4.56
N HIS A 101 -14.05 15.72 -4.12
CA HIS A 101 -13.04 15.19 -3.21
C HIS A 101 -11.63 15.25 -3.83
N SER A 102 -11.52 14.89 -5.11
CA SER A 102 -10.26 14.95 -5.86
C SER A 102 -9.81 16.39 -6.12
N SER A 103 -10.74 17.30 -6.42
CA SER A 103 -10.42 18.73 -6.64
C SER A 103 -9.92 19.40 -5.35
N PHE A 104 -10.52 19.06 -4.21
CA PHE A 104 -10.06 19.56 -2.91
C PHE A 104 -8.63 19.10 -2.62
N PHE A 105 -8.35 17.81 -2.76
CA PHE A 105 -7.00 17.29 -2.49
C PHE A 105 -5.97 17.75 -3.51
N ALA A 106 -6.34 17.93 -4.78
CA ALA A 106 -5.46 18.54 -5.77
C ALA A 106 -5.06 19.97 -5.35
N MET A 107 -6.02 20.76 -4.85
CA MET A 107 -5.76 22.12 -4.36
C MET A 107 -4.86 22.12 -3.12
N VAL A 108 -5.09 21.21 -2.17
CA VAL A 108 -4.24 21.04 -0.98
C VAL A 108 -2.82 20.61 -1.38
N GLY A 109 -2.69 19.68 -2.34
CA GLY A 109 -1.39 19.25 -2.87
C GLY A 109 -0.62 20.38 -3.55
N VAL A 110 -1.29 21.28 -4.28
CA VAL A 110 -0.66 22.49 -4.84
C VAL A 110 -0.19 23.43 -3.74
N ALA A 111 -0.96 23.58 -2.64
CA ALA A 111 -0.54 24.39 -1.50
C ALA A 111 0.71 23.82 -0.80
N GLU A 112 0.80 22.50 -0.65
CA GLU A 112 2.00 21.83 -0.14
C GLU A 112 3.20 22.01 -1.07
N GLN A 113 2.99 21.93 -2.40
CA GLN A 113 4.03 22.17 -3.40
C GLN A 113 4.57 23.62 -3.35
N LEU A 114 3.72 24.62 -3.08
CA LEU A 114 4.18 25.99 -2.85
C LEU A 114 5.06 26.11 -1.59
N GLY A 115 4.76 25.32 -0.55
CA GLY A 115 5.62 25.20 0.64
C GLY A 115 7.00 24.62 0.31
N ASN A 116 7.04 23.60 -0.53
CA ASN A 116 8.30 22.99 -0.99
C ASN A 116 9.12 23.94 -1.87
N LEU A 117 8.47 24.73 -2.74
CA LEU A 117 9.13 25.77 -3.52
C LEU A 117 9.75 26.83 -2.60
N ARG A 118 9.04 27.26 -1.56
CA ARG A 118 9.56 28.19 -0.56
C ARG A 118 10.80 27.62 0.15
N ASN A 119 10.80 26.33 0.49
CA ASN A 119 11.96 25.67 1.08
C ASN A 119 13.13 25.59 0.11
N ALA A 120 12.90 25.26 -1.16
CA ALA A 120 13.92 25.22 -2.20
C ALA A 120 14.54 26.60 -2.48
N LEU A 121 13.72 27.66 -2.49
CA LEU A 121 14.22 29.03 -2.58
C LEU A 121 15.04 29.41 -1.34
N GLY A 122 14.62 28.95 -0.15
CA GLY A 122 15.36 29.14 1.10
C GLY A 122 16.73 28.46 1.11
N THR A 123 16.86 27.26 0.53
CA THR A 123 18.17 26.58 0.44
C THR A 123 19.11 27.26 -0.54
N VAL A 124 18.60 27.73 -1.68
CA VAL A 124 19.39 28.48 -2.66
C VAL A 124 19.89 29.79 -2.05
N LEU A 125 19.01 30.57 -1.41
CA LEU A 125 19.39 31.82 -0.73
C LEU A 125 20.31 31.56 0.48
N GLY A 126 20.08 30.46 1.21
CA GLY A 126 20.94 30.02 2.31
C GLY A 126 22.35 29.65 1.85
N LEU A 127 22.52 29.07 0.66
CA LEU A 127 23.82 28.78 0.07
C LEU A 127 24.60 30.07 -0.22
N PHE A 128 23.94 31.11 -0.75
CA PHE A 128 24.56 32.42 -0.93
C PHE A 128 24.95 33.07 0.41
N GLY A 129 24.11 32.91 1.45
CA GLY A 129 24.44 33.32 2.81
C GLY A 129 25.66 32.60 3.38
N LEU A 130 25.77 31.29 3.13
CA LEU A 130 26.92 30.47 3.56
C LEU A 130 28.21 30.86 2.84
N LEU A 131 28.16 31.12 1.53
CA LEU A 131 29.30 31.61 0.76
C LEU A 131 29.78 32.97 1.26
N ARG A 132 28.85 33.87 1.58
CA ARG A 132 29.18 35.18 2.17
C ARG A 132 29.80 35.02 3.55
N TRP A 133 29.24 34.17 4.42
CA TRP A 133 29.80 33.87 5.73
C TRP A 133 31.23 33.29 5.62
N ALA A 134 31.45 32.35 4.70
CA ALA A 134 32.77 31.75 4.46
C ALA A 134 33.79 32.81 4.00
N LYS A 135 33.37 33.74 3.14
CA LYS A 135 34.19 34.89 2.72
C LYS A 135 34.51 35.82 3.88
N ASP A 136 33.55 36.10 4.76
CA ASP A 136 33.74 36.99 5.92
C ASP A 136 34.67 36.36 6.97
N VAL A 137 34.57 35.05 7.21
CA VAL A 137 35.50 34.28 8.06
C VAL A 137 36.91 34.28 7.48
N LEU A 138 37.06 34.03 6.17
CA LEU A 138 38.36 34.00 5.50
C LEU A 138 39.03 35.38 5.46
N THR A 139 38.25 36.46 5.36
CA THR A 139 38.76 37.84 5.35
C THR A 139 39.00 38.42 6.74
N GLY A 140 38.89 37.60 7.80
CA GLY A 140 39.16 38.00 9.20
C GLY A 140 38.16 39.00 9.76
N LYS A 141 37.10 39.32 9.03
CA LYS A 141 36.01 40.17 9.51
C LYS A 141 35.18 39.30 10.43
N ARG A 142 35.24 39.58 11.73
CA ARG A 142 34.36 38.90 12.70
C ARG A 142 32.92 39.00 12.19
N PRO A 143 32.21 37.87 11.99
CA PRO A 143 30.81 37.94 11.60
C PRO A 143 30.10 38.74 12.69
N SER A 144 29.53 39.88 12.30
CA SER A 144 28.88 40.80 13.22
C SER A 144 27.83 40.02 14.01
N ALA A 145 28.01 39.92 15.32
CA ALA A 145 27.17 39.15 16.23
C ALA A 145 25.74 39.71 16.38
N ASN A 146 25.36 40.68 15.53
CA ASN A 146 24.07 41.37 15.53
C ASN A 146 23.45 41.51 14.12
N GLY A 147 23.92 40.80 13.09
CA GLY A 147 23.44 41.01 11.71
C GLY A 147 23.34 39.74 10.86
N GLY A 148 22.96 38.62 11.46
CA GLY A 148 22.68 37.40 10.71
C GLY A 148 21.26 37.45 10.15
N LEU A 149 21.13 37.69 8.83
CA LEU A 149 19.87 37.65 8.05
C LEU A 149 18.96 36.44 8.36
N ASN A 150 19.51 35.36 8.90
CA ASN A 150 18.77 34.17 9.31
C ASN A 150 17.86 34.40 10.54
N GLY A 151 18.21 35.31 11.45
CA GLY A 151 17.40 35.65 12.63
C GLY A 151 16.24 36.57 12.28
N GLU A 152 16.53 37.62 11.50
CA GLU A 152 15.55 38.65 11.13
C GLU A 152 14.51 38.13 10.11
N PHE A 153 14.91 37.27 9.18
CA PHE A 153 14.00 36.68 8.20
C PHE A 153 13.10 35.59 8.81
N GLY A 154 13.63 34.81 9.76
CA GLY A 154 12.82 33.88 10.55
C GLY A 154 11.77 34.62 11.38
N GLU A 155 12.15 35.75 11.98
CA GLU A 155 11.28 36.61 12.77
C GLU A 155 10.20 37.31 11.93
N PHE A 156 10.50 37.67 10.67
CA PHE A 156 9.52 38.22 9.72
C PHE A 156 8.47 37.19 9.29
N ILE A 157 8.88 35.94 9.06
CA ILE A 157 7.97 34.86 8.62
C ILE A 157 7.12 34.32 9.77
N SER A 158 7.63 34.36 11.00
CA SER A 158 6.89 33.88 12.19
C SER A 158 5.93 34.90 12.79
N ARG A 159 5.85 36.14 12.28
CA ARG A 159 5.03 37.22 12.86
C ARG A 159 3.61 37.25 12.26
N PRO A 160 2.55 37.06 13.06
CA PRO A 160 1.18 37.34 12.64
C PRO A 160 0.97 38.85 12.41
N PRO A 161 0.10 39.26 11.47
CA PRO A 161 -0.17 40.69 11.23
C PRO A 161 -0.70 41.38 12.50
N GLY A 162 -0.03 42.44 12.97
CA GLY A 162 -0.50 43.28 14.08
C GLY A 162 0.21 43.13 15.45
N ALA A 163 1.26 42.31 15.57
CA ALA A 163 1.97 42.16 16.86
C ALA A 163 2.75 43.44 17.28
N PRO A 164 2.80 43.82 18.57
CA PRO A 164 3.54 44.99 19.06
C PRO A 164 5.08 44.87 18.87
N PRO A 165 5.83 46.00 18.88
CA PRO A 165 7.28 45.99 18.66
C PRO A 165 8.05 45.21 19.74
N PRO A 166 9.22 44.63 19.40
CA PRO A 166 9.91 43.69 20.29
C PRO A 166 10.44 44.40 21.52
N ASN A 167 10.27 43.79 22.70
CA ASN A 167 10.85 44.27 23.94
C ASN A 167 12.38 44.03 23.92
N PRO A 168 13.22 45.09 23.98
CA PRO A 168 14.68 44.95 23.95
C PRO A 168 15.26 44.17 25.13
N ASN A 169 14.47 43.91 26.17
CA ASN A 169 14.86 43.15 27.37
C ASN A 169 14.34 41.70 27.39
N ALA A 170 13.86 41.15 26.28
CA ALA A 170 13.44 39.76 26.24
C ALA A 170 14.66 38.81 26.45
N PRO A 171 14.62 37.87 27.40
CA PRO A 171 15.75 37.00 27.70
C PRO A 171 16.08 36.11 26.50
N ARG A 172 17.35 36.20 26.05
CA ARG A 172 17.87 35.44 24.91
C ARG A 172 17.73 33.92 25.15
N PRO A 173 17.28 33.12 24.17
CA PRO A 173 17.16 31.68 24.33
C PRO A 173 18.51 31.06 24.69
N SER A 174 18.56 30.35 25.82
CA SER A 174 19.82 29.74 26.30
C SER A 174 20.27 28.61 25.37
N ARG A 175 21.58 28.43 25.18
CA ARG A 175 22.18 27.37 24.34
C ARG A 175 22.09 25.96 24.97
N LYS A 176 21.50 25.85 26.16
CA LYS A 176 21.36 24.60 26.92
C LYS A 176 20.54 23.52 26.17
N PRO A 177 19.37 23.83 25.58
CA PRO A 177 18.64 22.90 24.72
C PRO A 177 19.42 22.41 23.50
N PHE A 178 20.29 23.24 22.90
CA PHE A 178 21.11 22.83 21.75
C PHE A 178 22.17 21.79 22.14
N LEU A 179 22.83 21.97 23.28
CA LEU A 179 23.81 21.00 23.78
C LEU A 179 23.17 19.65 24.15
N ILE A 180 21.96 19.67 24.71
CA ILE A 180 21.19 18.45 25.01
C ILE A 180 20.79 17.74 23.71
N PHE A 181 20.35 18.48 22.70
CA PHE A 181 20.02 17.93 21.38
C PHE A 181 21.24 17.33 20.67
N LEU A 182 22.39 18.02 20.71
CA LEU A 182 23.64 17.52 20.16
C LEU A 182 24.13 16.27 20.89
N ALA A 183 24.02 16.25 22.23
CA ALA A 183 24.33 15.08 23.05
C ALA A 183 23.40 13.90 22.76
N ALA A 184 22.12 14.15 22.44
CA ALA A 184 21.19 13.11 22.04
C ALA A 184 21.51 12.54 20.65
N ILE A 185 21.85 13.40 19.67
CA ILE A 185 22.21 12.99 18.30
C ILE A 185 23.45 12.09 18.29
N VAL A 186 24.45 12.36 19.14
CA VAL A 186 25.66 11.52 19.19
C VAL A 186 25.52 10.38 20.20
N GLY A 187 24.87 10.65 21.34
CA GLY A 187 24.75 9.72 22.45
C GLY A 187 23.79 8.57 22.20
N ILE A 188 22.63 8.81 21.55
CA ILE A 188 21.65 7.75 21.28
C ILE A 188 22.20 6.72 20.27
N PRO A 189 22.80 7.10 19.13
CA PRO A 189 23.43 6.13 18.23
C PRO A 189 24.58 5.37 18.88
N TYR A 190 25.38 6.01 19.74
CA TYR A 190 26.48 5.34 20.45
C TYR A 190 25.96 4.33 21.49
N LEU A 191 24.93 4.69 22.26
CA LEU A 191 24.27 3.78 23.20
C LEU A 191 23.58 2.61 22.47
N MET A 192 22.91 2.88 21.35
CA MET A 192 22.34 1.85 20.48
C MET A 192 23.42 0.92 19.95
N HIS A 193 24.54 1.45 19.46
CA HIS A 193 25.65 0.63 18.99
C HIS A 193 26.21 -0.27 20.10
N ARG A 194 26.34 0.25 21.33
CA ARG A 194 26.79 -0.52 22.50
C ARG A 194 25.77 -1.58 22.94
N LEU A 195 24.47 -1.26 22.90
CA LEU A 195 23.38 -2.17 23.25
C LEU A 195 23.24 -3.29 22.21
N ILE A 196 23.24 -2.96 20.93
CA ILE A 196 23.23 -3.91 19.81
C ILE A 196 24.39 -4.89 19.95
N ARG A 197 25.60 -4.42 20.24
CA ARG A 197 26.76 -5.30 20.45
C ARG A 197 26.58 -6.24 21.63
N SER A 198 25.96 -5.77 22.72
CA SER A 198 25.68 -6.62 23.89
C SER A 198 24.60 -7.66 23.64
N LEU A 199 23.59 -7.35 22.80
CA LEU A 199 22.53 -8.27 22.41
C LEU A 199 23.01 -9.26 21.35
N GLN A 200 23.77 -8.81 20.36
CA GLN A 200 24.37 -9.67 19.34
C GLN A 200 25.37 -10.67 19.92
N ALA A 201 26.07 -10.33 21.00
CA ALA A 201 26.92 -11.28 21.73
C ALA A 201 26.13 -12.37 22.46
N ARG A 202 24.82 -12.18 22.68
CA ARG A 202 23.91 -13.15 23.30
C ARG A 202 23.02 -13.89 22.30
N LEU A 203 23.04 -13.48 21.03
CA LEU A 203 22.39 -14.21 19.95
C LEU A 203 23.40 -15.21 19.36
N PRO A 204 22.99 -16.45 19.05
CA PRO A 204 23.84 -17.34 18.26
C PRO A 204 24.21 -16.64 16.94
N PRO A 205 25.43 -16.85 16.41
CA PRO A 205 25.82 -16.29 15.11
C PRO A 205 24.73 -16.61 14.07
N PRO A 206 24.48 -15.70 13.09
CA PRO A 206 23.48 -15.98 12.05
C PRO A 206 23.79 -17.36 11.49
N ASN A 207 22.84 -18.29 11.64
CA ASN A 207 22.99 -19.67 11.23
C ASN A 207 23.57 -19.65 9.81
N ARG A 208 24.85 -19.98 9.69
CA ARG A 208 25.44 -20.35 8.41
C ARG A 208 24.72 -21.64 8.07
N LEU A 209 23.62 -21.52 7.33
CA LEU A 209 22.85 -22.66 6.87
C LEU A 209 23.82 -23.51 6.06
N ASP A 210 24.31 -24.60 6.66
CA ASP A 210 25.21 -25.53 6.01
C ASP A 210 24.53 -26.01 4.72
N PRO A 211 25.05 -25.69 3.53
CA PRO A 211 24.40 -26.01 2.26
C PRO A 211 24.16 -27.52 2.07
N ASN A 212 24.90 -28.35 2.80
CA ASN A 212 24.78 -29.81 2.79
C ASN A 212 23.60 -30.37 3.60
N LYS A 213 22.94 -29.56 4.44
CA LYS A 213 21.79 -29.99 5.26
C LYS A 213 20.45 -29.44 4.76
N LEU A 214 20.46 -28.62 3.71
CA LEU A 214 19.24 -28.03 3.17
C LEU A 214 18.54 -29.01 2.21
N PRO A 215 17.20 -29.15 2.30
CA PRO A 215 16.45 -29.91 1.31
C PRO A 215 16.46 -29.18 -0.03
N PHE A 216 16.68 -29.93 -1.11
CA PHE A 216 16.59 -29.42 -2.47
C PHE A 216 15.18 -29.67 -3.01
N ALA A 217 14.65 -28.70 -3.75
CA ALA A 217 13.39 -28.82 -4.45
C ALA A 217 13.60 -28.58 -5.95
N ARG A 218 12.78 -29.22 -6.77
CA ARG A 218 12.74 -29.06 -8.22
C ARG A 218 11.43 -28.42 -8.62
N ALA A 219 11.48 -27.34 -9.40
CA ALA A 219 10.30 -26.70 -9.94
C ALA A 219 9.59 -27.62 -10.94
N ILE A 220 8.31 -27.91 -10.71
CA ILE A 220 7.47 -28.74 -11.59
C ILE A 220 6.70 -27.89 -12.61
N TYR A 221 6.51 -26.60 -12.30
CA TYR A 221 5.86 -25.61 -13.16
C TYR A 221 6.69 -24.33 -13.23
N PRO A 222 6.64 -23.59 -14.35
CA PRO A 222 7.24 -22.26 -14.41
C PRO A 222 6.46 -21.27 -13.52
N PHE A 223 7.19 -20.41 -12.83
CA PHE A 223 6.65 -19.33 -12.01
C PHE A 223 7.37 -18.03 -12.36
N HIS A 224 6.64 -17.09 -12.98
CA HIS A 224 7.17 -15.80 -13.39
C HIS A 224 6.51 -14.69 -12.58
N THR A 225 7.33 -13.86 -11.96
CA THR A 225 6.96 -12.74 -11.10
C THR A 225 7.84 -11.53 -11.42
N GLN A 226 7.27 -10.35 -11.22
CA GLN A 226 7.95 -9.07 -11.35
C GLN A 226 8.43 -8.54 -10.00
N ASP A 227 8.01 -9.17 -8.90
CA ASP A 227 8.33 -8.71 -7.56
C ASP A 227 9.78 -9.06 -7.19
N PRO A 228 10.58 -8.10 -6.71
CA PRO A 228 11.99 -8.30 -6.40
C PRO A 228 12.22 -9.20 -5.17
N VAL A 229 11.16 -9.44 -4.39
CA VAL A 229 11.14 -10.29 -3.20
C VAL A 229 10.87 -11.75 -3.57
N GLU A 230 10.24 -11.99 -4.72
CA GLU A 230 9.86 -13.31 -5.20
C GLU A 230 10.88 -13.88 -6.19
N LEU A 231 10.87 -15.19 -6.34
CA LEU A 231 11.86 -15.93 -7.12
C LEU A 231 11.25 -16.49 -8.40
N ASN A 232 11.77 -16.05 -9.55
CA ASN A 232 11.42 -16.65 -10.84
C ASN A 232 11.95 -18.09 -10.92
N LEU A 233 11.08 -19.02 -11.29
CA LEU A 233 11.39 -20.44 -11.48
C LEU A 233 11.05 -20.87 -12.89
N GLU A 234 11.94 -21.61 -13.53
CA GLU A 234 11.62 -22.35 -14.76
C GLU A 234 11.30 -23.81 -14.46
N LYS A 235 10.52 -24.47 -15.33
CA LYS A 235 10.24 -25.90 -15.17
C LYS A 235 11.54 -26.71 -15.20
N GLY A 236 11.81 -27.44 -14.12
CA GLY A 236 13.00 -28.26 -13.94
C GLY A 236 14.12 -27.61 -13.14
N ASP A 237 13.98 -26.34 -12.74
CA ASP A 237 14.99 -25.66 -11.92
C ASP A 237 15.15 -26.31 -10.55
N VAL A 238 16.39 -26.47 -10.09
CA VAL A 238 16.72 -27.00 -8.77
C VAL A 238 17.17 -25.87 -7.85
N LEU A 239 16.54 -25.78 -6.69
CA LEU A 239 16.79 -24.74 -5.69
C LEU A 239 16.96 -25.35 -4.29
N ALA A 240 17.73 -24.66 -3.45
CA ALA A 240 17.88 -25.02 -2.04
C ALA A 240 16.80 -24.29 -1.22
N VAL A 241 16.01 -25.03 -0.45
CA VAL A 241 14.97 -24.45 0.40
C VAL A 241 15.61 -23.96 1.70
N LEU A 242 15.57 -22.65 1.92
CA LEU A 242 16.19 -21.98 3.07
C LEU A 242 15.22 -21.90 4.25
N GLN A 243 13.93 -21.67 3.96
CA GLN A 243 12.92 -21.47 4.98
C GLN A 243 11.56 -21.98 4.48
N THR A 244 10.95 -22.89 5.24
CA THR A 244 9.62 -23.45 4.99
C THR A 244 8.55 -22.91 5.93
N ALA A 245 8.95 -22.45 7.12
CA ALA A 245 8.06 -21.95 8.15
C ALA A 245 7.91 -20.43 8.08
N ASP A 246 6.68 -19.95 8.23
CA ASP A 246 6.41 -18.52 8.40
C ASP A 246 7.07 -18.05 9.71
N PRO A 247 7.92 -17.01 9.68
CA PRO A 247 8.63 -16.52 10.87
C PRO A 247 7.69 -16.03 11.98
N MET A 248 6.42 -15.72 11.69
CA MET A 248 5.45 -15.25 12.67
C MET A 248 4.67 -16.37 13.35
N THR A 249 4.42 -17.49 12.67
CA THR A 249 3.54 -18.56 13.17
C THR A 249 4.29 -19.87 13.45
N GLY A 250 5.48 -20.06 12.88
CA GLY A 250 6.26 -21.29 13.01
C GLY A 250 5.64 -22.50 12.30
N VAL A 251 4.53 -22.31 11.59
CA VAL A 251 3.85 -23.32 10.79
C VAL A 251 4.40 -23.26 9.37
N GLU A 252 4.49 -24.41 8.69
CA GLU A 252 4.83 -24.44 7.25
C GLU A 252 3.82 -23.60 6.47
N GLY A 253 4.28 -22.50 5.88
CA GLY A 253 3.46 -21.65 5.05
C GLY A 253 3.32 -22.21 3.63
N ASP A 254 2.36 -21.67 2.88
CA ASP A 254 2.19 -21.95 1.45
C ASP A 254 3.33 -21.37 0.60
N TRP A 255 4.13 -20.47 1.19
CA TRP A 255 5.27 -19.80 0.57
C TRP A 255 6.57 -20.20 1.24
N TRP A 256 7.51 -20.67 0.43
CA TRP A 256 8.85 -21.05 0.86
C TRP A 256 9.87 -20.06 0.33
N ARG A 257 10.94 -19.85 1.11
CA ARG A 257 12.08 -19.07 0.66
C ARG A 257 13.19 -20.02 0.26
N GLY A 258 13.78 -19.78 -0.90
CA GLY A 258 14.89 -20.58 -1.38
C GLY A 258 15.86 -19.82 -2.25
N ARG A 259 16.90 -20.53 -2.65
CA ARG A 259 18.03 -20.01 -3.40
C ARG A 259 18.26 -20.83 -4.65
N LEU A 260 18.30 -20.17 -5.81
CA LEU A 260 18.69 -20.76 -7.07
C LEU A 260 20.21 -20.98 -7.14
N ARG A 261 20.65 -21.85 -8.05
CA ARG A 261 22.06 -22.03 -8.38
C ARG A 261 22.75 -20.73 -8.85
N SER A 262 22.00 -19.81 -9.45
CA SER A 262 22.47 -18.48 -9.85
C SER A 262 22.81 -17.56 -8.67
N GLY A 263 22.45 -17.95 -7.45
CA GLY A 263 22.65 -17.14 -6.24
C GLY A 263 21.50 -16.20 -5.90
N ARG A 264 20.47 -16.10 -6.77
CA ARG A 264 19.24 -15.35 -6.45
C ARG A 264 18.46 -16.07 -5.36
N GLU A 265 17.97 -15.28 -4.40
CA GLU A 265 17.12 -15.73 -3.30
C GLU A 265 15.78 -15.01 -3.38
N GLY A 266 14.71 -15.71 -3.03
CA GLY A 266 13.38 -15.13 -3.00
C GLY A 266 12.32 -16.14 -2.56
N TRP A 267 11.09 -15.66 -2.50
CA TRP A 267 9.93 -16.46 -2.14
C TRP A 267 9.28 -17.12 -3.36
N PHE A 268 8.78 -18.34 -3.18
CA PHE A 268 8.03 -19.06 -4.20
C PHE A 268 6.97 -19.96 -3.54
N PRO A 269 5.86 -20.27 -4.23
CA PRO A 269 4.81 -21.13 -3.69
C PRO A 269 5.24 -22.60 -3.62
N LYS A 270 4.94 -23.26 -2.49
CA LYS A 270 5.23 -24.70 -2.25
C LYS A 270 4.65 -25.61 -3.33
N THR A 271 3.48 -25.28 -3.87
CA THR A 271 2.74 -26.08 -4.86
C THR A 271 3.43 -26.17 -6.23
N TYR A 272 4.41 -25.29 -6.50
CA TYR A 272 5.14 -25.24 -7.76
C TYR A 272 6.44 -26.03 -7.73
N VAL A 273 6.78 -26.64 -6.58
CA VAL A 273 8.04 -27.38 -6.40
C VAL A 273 7.80 -28.76 -5.80
N GLU A 274 8.67 -29.70 -6.14
CA GLU A 274 8.72 -31.05 -5.60
C GLU A 274 10.05 -31.25 -4.86
N LEU A 275 10.00 -31.73 -3.61
CA LEU A 275 11.20 -32.02 -2.83
C LEU A 275 11.98 -33.20 -3.45
N VAL A 276 13.24 -32.96 -3.81
CA VAL A 276 14.15 -33.96 -4.35
C VAL A 276 14.75 -34.73 -3.18
N LYS A 277 14.28 -35.97 -2.95
CA LYS A 277 14.93 -36.89 -2.00
C LYS A 277 16.28 -37.32 -2.58
N ARG A 278 17.36 -37.12 -1.82
CA ARG A 278 18.66 -37.70 -2.17
C ARG A 278 18.51 -39.24 -2.08
N PRO A 279 18.98 -40.01 -3.08
CA PRO A 279 19.05 -41.46 -2.92
C PRO A 279 19.98 -41.77 -1.73
N GLU A 280 19.42 -42.37 -0.69
CA GLU A 280 20.17 -42.92 0.44
C GLU A 280 21.17 -43.95 -0.12
N GLU A 281 22.46 -43.71 0.12
CA GLU A 281 23.55 -44.61 -0.20
C GLU A 281 23.26 -45.97 0.45
N THR A 282 22.92 -46.96 -0.38
CA THR A 282 22.62 -48.31 0.10
C THR A 282 23.90 -48.87 0.69
N LYS A 283 24.00 -48.90 2.02
CA LYS A 283 25.10 -49.58 2.73
C LYS A 283 25.15 -51.03 2.27
N VAL A 284 26.14 -51.34 1.43
CA VAL A 284 26.48 -52.71 1.03
C VAL A 284 26.92 -53.43 2.30
N LYS A 285 26.09 -54.36 2.79
CA LYS A 285 26.47 -55.30 3.84
C LYS A 285 27.56 -56.20 3.27
N THR A 286 28.80 -56.03 3.73
CA THR A 286 29.85 -57.03 3.57
C THR A 286 29.39 -58.29 4.32
N VAL A 287 29.24 -59.39 3.58
CA VAL A 287 29.08 -60.74 4.12
C VAL A 287 30.49 -61.30 4.19
N ASP A 288 31.00 -61.48 5.40
CA ASP A 288 32.19 -62.30 5.69
C ASP A 288 31.83 -63.79 5.67
#